data_AF-A0A6L7PE71-F1
#
_entry.id   AF-A0A6L7PE71-F1
#
_cell.length_a   1.000
_cell.length_b   1.000
_cell.length_c   1.000
_cell.angle_alpha   90.00
_cell.angle_beta   90.00
_cell.angle_gamma   90.00
#
_symmetry.space_group_name_H-M   'P 1'
#
loop_
_entity.id
_entity.type
_entity.pdbx_description
1 polymer ?
#
loop_
_entity_poly.entity_id
_entity_poly.type
_entity_poly.pdbx_seq_one_letter_code
_entity_poly.pdbx_strand_id
1 'polypeptide(L)'
;MPVVMPTAVEPRRGCRIWLSYEDGAHGEVDLSDLSGRGVFRAWADRAFFEAVRIEPHGGIAWGEDIELCPDALYLQLTGKTPDQIMPGILRPVDDA
;
A
#
# COMPACT_ATOMS: atom_id res chain seq x y z
N MET A 1 5.08 10.23 -7.30
CA MET A 1 3.66 10.04 -7.64
C MET A 1 3.47 8.57 -7.95
N PRO A 2 2.35 7.96 -7.52
CA PRO A 2 2.01 6.58 -7.83
C PRO A 2 1.88 6.38 -9.33
N VAL A 3 2.08 5.14 -9.78
CA VAL A 3 1.79 4.72 -11.16
C VAL A 3 0.30 4.77 -11.44
N VAL A 4 -0.49 4.33 -10.46
CA VAL A 4 -1.96 4.34 -10.51
C VAL A 4 -2.44 4.94 -9.18
N MET A 5 -3.25 6.00 -9.25
CA MET A 5 -3.71 6.68 -8.04
C MET A 5 -4.73 5.83 -7.27
N PRO A 6 -4.56 5.63 -5.94
CA PRO A 6 -5.61 5.08 -5.12
C PRO A 6 -6.74 6.11 -4.98
N THR A 7 -7.98 5.62 -5.04
CA THR A 7 -9.20 6.43 -4.98
C THR A 7 -10.00 6.20 -3.70
N ALA A 8 -9.86 5.04 -3.07
CA ALA A 8 -10.49 4.73 -1.80
C ALA A 8 -9.65 3.74 -0.98
N VAL A 9 -9.72 3.87 0.34
CA VAL A 9 -9.16 2.92 1.30
C VAL A 9 -10.16 2.71 2.43
N GLU A 10 -10.34 1.46 2.84
CA GLU A 10 -11.19 1.11 3.97
C GLU A 10 -10.51 0.08 4.87
N PRO A 11 -10.52 0.27 6.21
CA PRO A 11 -9.98 -0.73 7.12
C PRO A 11 -10.90 -1.95 7.20
N ARG A 12 -10.29 -3.13 7.32
CA ARG A 12 -10.98 -4.42 7.52
C ARG A 12 -10.45 -5.10 8.77
N ARG A 13 -11.07 -6.22 9.16
CA ARG A 13 -10.64 -7.01 10.32
C ARG A 13 -9.33 -7.74 10.01
N GLY A 14 -8.53 -8.03 11.04
CA GLY A 14 -7.32 -8.85 10.89
C GLY A 14 -6.15 -8.16 10.20
N CYS A 15 -5.93 -6.86 10.43
CA CYS A 15 -4.87 -6.06 9.77
C CYS A 15 -4.96 -6.10 8.24
N ARG A 16 -6.19 -6.02 7.71
CA ARG A 16 -6.45 -5.94 6.26
C ARG A 16 -6.99 -4.57 5.91
N ILE A 17 -6.71 -4.13 4.69
CA ILE A 17 -7.31 -2.95 4.09
C ILE A 17 -7.95 -3.33 2.75
N TRP A 18 -9.06 -2.70 2.42
CA TRP A 18 -9.60 -2.72 1.07
C TRP A 18 -9.15 -1.46 0.34
N LEU A 19 -8.70 -1.61 -0.89
CA LEU A 19 -8.21 -0.52 -1.74
C LEU A 19 -8.95 -0.51 -3.07
N SER A 20 -9.12 0.69 -3.63
CA SER A 20 -9.55 0.91 -5.02
C SER A 20 -8.61 1.89 -5.69
N TYR A 21 -8.41 1.70 -6.99
CA TYR A 21 -7.51 2.49 -7.83
C TYR A 21 -8.27 3.09 -9.02
N GLU A 22 -7.73 4.16 -9.62
CA GLU A 22 -8.38 4.90 -10.71
C GLU A 22 -8.55 4.08 -12.00
N ASP A 23 -7.77 3.02 -12.19
CA ASP A 23 -7.89 2.08 -13.32
C ASP A 23 -8.98 1.03 -13.12
N GLY A 24 -9.69 1.08 -11.99
CA GLY A 24 -10.75 0.15 -11.60
C GLY A 24 -10.27 -1.08 -10.82
N ALA A 25 -8.95 -1.27 -10.64
CA ALA A 25 -8.44 -2.34 -9.78
C ALA A 25 -8.85 -2.10 -8.32
N HIS A 26 -9.36 -3.14 -7.66
CA HIS A 26 -9.76 -3.06 -6.26
C HIS A 26 -9.72 -4.44 -5.60
N GLY A 27 -9.66 -4.45 -4.26
CA GLY A 27 -9.53 -5.69 -3.50
C GLY A 27 -8.97 -5.50 -2.10
N GLU A 28 -8.86 -6.60 -1.37
CA GLU A 28 -8.28 -6.61 -0.02
C GLU A 28 -6.78 -6.93 -0.07
N VAL A 29 -6.01 -6.21 0.73
CA VAL A 29 -4.59 -6.44 0.97
C VAL A 29 -4.39 -6.85 2.42
N ASP A 30 -3.67 -7.95 2.64
CA ASP A 30 -3.32 -8.45 3.96
C ASP A 30 -1.98 -7.86 4.41
N LEU A 31 -1.99 -7.14 5.55
CA LEU A 31 -0.83 -6.50 6.16
C LEU A 31 -0.39 -7.21 7.45
N SER A 32 -0.97 -8.37 7.76
CA SER A 32 -0.69 -9.09 9.01
C SER A 32 0.79 -9.47 9.17
N ASP A 33 1.51 -9.70 8.07
CA ASP A 33 2.95 -10.01 8.09
C ASP A 33 3.83 -8.85 8.62
N LEU A 34 3.36 -7.62 8.43
CA LEU A 34 4.03 -6.40 8.92
C LEU A 34 3.65 -6.08 10.36
N SER A 35 2.45 -6.47 10.78
CA SER A 35 1.91 -6.17 12.10
C SER A 35 2.80 -6.67 13.24
N GLY A 36 2.89 -5.88 14.32
CA GLY A 36 3.67 -6.22 15.51
C GLY A 36 5.19 -6.00 15.39
N ARG A 37 5.68 -5.47 14.26
CA ARG A 37 7.10 -5.16 14.04
C ARG A 37 7.33 -3.66 13.97
N GLY A 38 8.33 -3.14 14.69
CA GLY A 38 8.71 -1.72 14.64
C GLY A 38 7.52 -0.77 14.83
N VAL A 39 7.42 0.23 13.94
CA VAL A 39 6.32 1.23 13.91
C VAL A 39 4.94 0.58 13.72
N PHE A 40 4.85 -0.56 13.05
CA PHE A 40 3.58 -1.28 12.80
C PHE A 40 2.98 -1.92 14.04
N ARG A 41 3.65 -1.86 15.21
CA ARG A 41 3.03 -2.22 16.50
C ARG A 41 1.82 -1.33 16.83
N ALA A 42 1.78 -0.11 16.31
CA ALA A 42 0.65 0.81 16.49
C ALA A 42 -0.67 0.27 15.93
N TRP A 43 -0.63 -0.64 14.95
CA TRP A 43 -1.82 -1.29 14.39
C TRP A 43 -2.51 -2.28 15.34
N ALA A 44 -1.90 -2.60 16.49
CA ALA A 44 -2.59 -3.33 17.55
C ALA A 44 -3.73 -2.52 18.17
N ASP A 45 -3.65 -1.18 18.13
CA ASP A 45 -4.77 -0.32 18.44
C ASP A 45 -5.73 -0.30 17.23
N ARG A 46 -6.95 -0.79 17.46
CA ARG A 46 -7.98 -0.87 16.44
C ARG A 46 -8.40 0.50 15.94
N ALA A 47 -8.54 1.49 16.81
CA ALA A 47 -8.97 2.83 16.43
C ALA A 47 -7.89 3.52 15.59
N PHE A 48 -6.62 3.33 15.97
CA PHE A 48 -5.50 3.80 15.16
C PHE A 48 -5.51 3.14 13.78
N PHE A 49 -5.64 1.82 13.68
CA PHE A 49 -5.69 1.11 12.40
C PHE A 49 -6.89 1.52 11.54
N GLU A 50 -8.04 1.80 12.15
CA GLU A 50 -9.23 2.26 11.44
C GLU A 50 -9.11 3.69 10.90
N ALA A 51 -8.15 4.48 11.38
CA ALA A 51 -7.86 5.83 10.89
C ALA A 51 -6.99 5.87 9.62
N VAL A 52 -6.94 4.76 8.87
CA VAL A 52 -6.25 4.69 7.57
C VAL A 52 -6.82 5.74 6.61
N ARG A 53 -5.94 6.39 5.84
CA ARG A 53 -6.33 7.38 4.84
C ARG A 53 -5.39 7.40 3.65
N ILE A 54 -5.85 8.01 2.55
CA ILE A 54 -5.03 8.32 1.38
C ILE A 54 -4.52 9.75 1.54
N GLU A 55 -3.21 9.92 1.51
CA GLU A 55 -2.56 11.24 1.49
C GLU A 55 -2.70 11.91 0.10
N PRO A 56 -2.58 13.24 -0.02
CA PRO A 56 -2.71 13.95 -1.29
C PRO A 56 -1.78 13.44 -2.41
N HIS A 57 -0.60 12.91 -2.05
CA HIS A 57 0.36 12.30 -2.97
C HIS A 57 0.11 10.81 -3.23
N GLY A 58 -0.96 10.23 -2.68
CA GLY A 58 -1.38 8.85 -2.87
C GLY A 58 -0.87 7.86 -1.82
N GLY A 59 -0.07 8.28 -0.83
CA GLY A 59 0.40 7.41 0.25
C GLY A 59 -0.75 6.82 1.09
N ILE A 60 -0.65 5.56 1.49
CA ILE A 60 -1.62 4.93 2.41
C ILE A 60 -1.09 5.07 3.83
N ALA A 61 -1.70 5.95 4.63
CA ALA A 61 -1.10 6.41 5.88
C ALA A 61 -1.98 6.16 7.12
N TRP A 62 -1.32 6.03 8.25
CA TRP A 62 -1.87 6.02 9.61
C TRP A 62 -1.09 6.99 10.47
N GLY A 63 -1.77 8.00 11.04
CA GLY A 63 -1.07 9.09 11.74
C GLY A 63 -0.03 9.77 10.86
N GLU A 64 1.03 10.31 11.46
CA GLU A 64 2.17 10.94 10.75
C GLU A 64 3.33 9.95 10.52
N ASP A 65 3.39 8.87 11.30
CA ASP A 65 4.58 8.02 11.40
C ASP A 65 4.56 6.78 10.49
N ILE A 66 3.39 6.42 9.95
CA ILE A 66 3.23 5.21 9.15
C ILE A 66 2.62 5.57 7.80
N GLU A 67 3.40 5.36 6.74
CA GLU A 67 2.96 5.48 5.36
C GLU A 67 3.45 4.25 4.56
N LEU A 68 2.54 3.64 3.83
CA LEU A 68 2.84 2.56 2.88
C LEU A 68 2.82 3.10 1.45
N CYS A 69 3.76 2.58 0.65
CA CYS A 69 3.85 2.91 -0.76
C CYS A 69 2.62 2.38 -1.52
N PRO A 70 1.87 3.22 -2.25
CA PRO A 70 0.68 2.80 -2.99
C PRO A 70 0.99 1.86 -4.15
N ASP A 71 2.17 1.99 -4.77
CA ASP A 71 2.61 1.13 -5.88
C ASP A 71 2.89 -0.29 -5.40
N ALA A 72 3.52 -0.42 -4.22
CA ALA A 72 3.77 -1.73 -3.61
C ALA A 72 2.46 -2.46 -3.28
N LEU A 73 1.48 -1.72 -2.74
CA LEU A 73 0.14 -2.27 -2.46
C LEU A 73 -0.60 -2.63 -3.75
N TYR A 74 -0.45 -1.84 -4.82
CA TYR A 74 -1.05 -2.13 -6.13
C TYR A 74 -0.47 -3.40 -6.76
N LEU A 75 0.86 -3.60 -6.69
CA LEU A 75 1.52 -4.81 -7.13
C LEU A 75 1.01 -6.04 -6.37
N GLN A 76 0.93 -5.95 -5.04
CA GLN A 76 0.42 -7.03 -4.19
C GLN A 76 -1.04 -7.36 -4.54
N LEU A 77 -1.88 -6.35 -4.77
CA LEU A 77 -3.30 -6.50 -5.07
C LEU A 77 -3.55 -7.10 -6.46
N THR A 78 -2.79 -6.67 -7.47
CA THR A 78 -3.00 -7.09 -8.86
C THR A 78 -2.18 -8.30 -9.27
N GLY A 79 -1.17 -8.67 -8.48
CA GLY A 79 -0.18 -9.69 -8.84
C GLY A 79 0.70 -9.30 -10.02
N LYS A 80 0.65 -8.03 -10.45
CA LYS A 80 1.53 -7.49 -11.50
C LYS A 80 2.97 -7.44 -11.00
N THR A 81 3.90 -7.43 -11.94
CA THR A 81 5.33 -7.21 -11.70
C THR A 81 5.69 -5.73 -11.83
N PRO A 82 6.78 -5.27 -11.21
CA PRO A 82 7.25 -3.89 -11.36
C PRO A 82 7.42 -3.47 -12.83
N ASP A 83 7.94 -4.34 -13.69
CA ASP A 83 8.12 -4.05 -15.12
C ASP A 83 6.80 -3.80 -15.87
N GLN A 84 5.71 -4.44 -15.44
CA GLN A 84 4.39 -4.26 -16.04
C GLN A 84 3.75 -2.92 -15.68
N ILE A 85 4.14 -2.31 -14.56
CA ILE A 85 3.58 -1.04 -14.08
C ILE A 85 4.53 0.14 -14.30
N MET A 86 5.85 -0.12 -14.30
CA MET A 86 6.91 0.87 -14.52
C MET A 86 7.93 0.30 -15.51
N PRO A 87 7.60 0.25 -16.80
CA PRO A 87 8.52 -0.28 -17.80
C PRO A 87 9.82 0.53 -17.81
N GLY A 88 10.93 -0.14 -17.51
CA GLY A 88 12.28 0.43 -17.54
C GLY A 88 12.87 0.89 -16.20
N ILE A 89 12.20 0.64 -15.07
CA ILE A 89 12.76 0.96 -13.73
C ILE A 89 13.69 -0.14 -13.18
N LEU A 90 13.50 -1.38 -13.62
CA LEU A 90 14.39 -2.51 -13.36
C LEU A 90 15.24 -2.83 -14.60
N ARG A 91 15.97 -1.83 -15.12
CA ARG A 91 17.16 -2.21 -15.88
C ARG A 91 18.19 -2.67 -14.84
N PRO A 92 18.80 -3.87 -14.99
CA PRO A 92 19.99 -4.19 -14.23
C PRO A 92 20.94 -2.99 -14.36
N VAL A 93 21.45 -2.50 -13.24
CA VAL A 93 22.65 -1.68 -13.30
C VAL A 93 23.70 -2.65 -13.80
N ASP A 94 24.05 -2.58 -15.08
CA ASP A 94 25.07 -3.44 -15.66
C ASP A 94 26.33 -3.30 -14.79
N ASP A 95 26.77 -4.42 -14.22
CA ASP A 95 27.98 -4.52 -13.40
C ASP A 95 29.17 -3.96 -14.20
N ALA A 96 29.92 -3.04 -13.58
CA ALA A 96 31.22 -2.57 -14.07
C ALA A 96 32.34 -3.07 -13.14
#